data_AF-A0A7X8ELD4-F1
#
_entry.id   AF-A0A7X8ELD4-F1
#
_cell.length_a   1.000
_cell.length_b   1.000
_cell.length_c   1.000
_cell.angle_alpha   90.00
_cell.angle_beta   90.00
_cell.angle_gamma   90.00
#
_symmetry.space_group_name_H-M   'P 1'
#
loop_
_entity.id
_entity.type
_entity.pdbx_description
1 polymer ?
#
loop_
_entity_poly.entity_id
_entity_poly.type
_entity_poly.pdbx_seq_one_letter_code
_entity_poly.pdbx_strand_id
1 'polypeptide(L)'
;MDAMERIEELLDEAYFTDDPAEMERLAREALELDEDNAEALILLADAVEYSEEKITLLEKARDILAEEMEGVLHSSEANVLEDETGMLYVAVLQRLGFALFSEGKNEEALDLAREIDQYDPEGETHARTLLYRVMLEMDMNSEVLQEALKDGVENLAAVHARAIAAYRLSGPGRAAYRALWDAFSAAPDIPFYILGFMTEPDDSSEDEFEEYNFAVLFEDAWSMDNELVKWITRGAILLGLTAGLFPEENVEKMMILADALEIADFVEDAMVKVESRDDWGALSRYERTGEAIKLFSAGVFLPLEG
;
A
#
# COMPACT_ATOMS: atom_id res chain seq x y z
N MET A 1 -43.54 -10.33 7.34
CA MET A 1 -42.20 -9.77 7.29
C MET A 1 -42.35 -8.42 6.66
N ASP A 2 -41.97 -7.38 7.39
CA ASP A 2 -41.89 -6.04 6.83
C ASP A 2 -40.79 -6.00 5.76
N ALA A 3 -40.84 -5.03 4.84
CA ALA A 3 -39.80 -4.88 3.82
C ALA A 3 -38.44 -4.60 4.46
N MET A 4 -38.42 -3.80 5.53
CA MET A 4 -37.23 -3.48 6.31
C MET A 4 -36.64 -4.71 7.02
N GLU A 5 -37.47 -5.52 7.69
CA GLU A 5 -37.03 -6.79 8.30
C GLU A 5 -36.41 -7.73 7.25
N ARG A 6 -36.95 -7.74 6.03
CA ARG A 6 -36.40 -8.58 4.95
C ARG A 6 -35.06 -8.06 4.43
N ILE A 7 -34.89 -6.74 4.34
CA ILE A 7 -33.62 -6.12 3.93
C ILE A 7 -32.55 -6.44 4.97
N GLU A 8 -32.83 -6.27 6.27
CA GLU A 8 -31.90 -6.60 7.35
C GLU A 8 -31.44 -8.07 7.28
N GLU A 9 -32.36 -9.02 7.09
CA GLU A 9 -32.00 -10.44 6.90
C GLU A 9 -31.07 -10.68 5.70
N LEU A 10 -31.31 -10.00 4.57
CA LEU A 10 -30.50 -10.11 3.36
C LEU A 10 -29.09 -9.54 3.55
N LEU A 11 -28.99 -8.39 4.22
CA LEU A 11 -27.71 -7.74 4.53
C LEU A 11 -26.90 -8.59 5.51
N ASP A 12 -27.52 -9.09 6.58
CA ASP A 12 -26.88 -10.00 7.53
C ASP A 12 -26.32 -11.24 6.81
N GLU A 13 -27.12 -11.90 5.97
CA GLU A 13 -26.66 -13.05 5.17
C GLU A 13 -25.48 -12.67 4.24
N ALA A 14 -25.51 -11.48 3.65
CA ALA A 14 -24.46 -11.01 2.75
C ALA A 14 -23.13 -10.72 3.47
N TYR A 15 -23.17 -10.27 4.72
CA TYR A 15 -21.95 -10.06 5.53
C TYR A 15 -21.27 -11.36 5.97
N PHE A 16 -21.99 -12.48 6.01
CA PHE A 16 -21.44 -13.77 6.44
C PHE A 16 -21.01 -14.70 5.31
N THR A 17 -21.22 -14.32 4.04
CA THR A 17 -20.80 -15.13 2.90
C THR A 17 -19.43 -14.71 2.37
N ASP A 18 -18.56 -15.69 2.13
CA ASP A 18 -17.29 -15.51 1.43
C ASP A 18 -17.43 -15.72 -0.10
N ASP A 19 -18.63 -16.07 -0.59
CA ASP A 19 -18.92 -16.26 -2.03
C ASP A 19 -19.40 -14.94 -2.66
N PRO A 20 -18.60 -14.31 -3.56
CA PRO A 20 -18.98 -13.06 -4.21
C PRO A 20 -20.28 -13.17 -5.02
N ALA A 21 -20.55 -14.34 -5.63
CA ALA A 21 -21.77 -14.51 -6.41
C ALA A 21 -23.03 -14.53 -5.53
N GLU A 22 -22.90 -15.06 -4.32
CA GLU A 22 -23.98 -15.06 -3.34
C GLU A 22 -24.17 -13.65 -2.73
N MET A 23 -23.07 -12.95 -2.43
CA MET A 23 -23.10 -11.56 -1.99
C MET A 23 -23.80 -10.66 -3.02
N GLU A 24 -23.45 -10.80 -4.31
CA GLU A 24 -24.11 -10.08 -5.40
C GLU A 24 -25.62 -10.36 -5.44
N ARG A 25 -26.02 -11.64 -5.36
CA ARG A 25 -27.44 -12.02 -5.38
C ARG A 25 -28.21 -11.39 -4.22
N LEU A 26 -27.70 -11.50 -3.00
CA LEU A 26 -28.33 -10.98 -1.79
C LEU A 26 -28.45 -9.45 -1.84
N ALA A 27 -27.39 -8.76 -2.24
CA ALA A 27 -27.38 -7.30 -2.37
C ALA A 27 -28.40 -6.82 -3.44
N ARG A 28 -28.48 -7.51 -4.58
CA ARG A 28 -29.49 -7.20 -5.61
C ARG A 28 -30.92 -7.42 -5.11
N GLU A 29 -31.18 -8.49 -4.36
CA GLU A 29 -32.49 -8.73 -3.74
C GLU A 29 -32.88 -7.64 -2.73
N ALA A 30 -31.92 -7.11 -1.97
CA ALA A 30 -32.16 -5.98 -1.08
C ALA A 30 -32.50 -4.71 -1.87
N LEU A 31 -31.79 -4.45 -2.97
CA LEU A 31 -32.03 -3.28 -3.84
C LEU A 31 -33.36 -3.36 -4.62
N GLU A 32 -33.91 -4.56 -4.84
CA GLU A 32 -35.28 -4.70 -5.38
C GLU A 32 -36.36 -4.24 -4.39
N LEU A 33 -36.07 -4.29 -3.08
CA LEU A 33 -36.97 -3.83 -2.02
C LEU A 33 -36.79 -2.34 -1.72
N ASP A 34 -35.55 -1.86 -1.75
CA ASP A 34 -35.17 -0.46 -1.57
C ASP A 34 -33.97 -0.10 -2.45
N GLU A 35 -34.24 0.63 -3.55
CA GLU A 35 -33.23 0.98 -4.54
C GLU A 35 -32.15 1.92 -4.00
N ASP A 36 -32.44 2.64 -2.92
CA ASP A 36 -31.55 3.65 -2.30
C ASP A 36 -30.94 3.14 -0.98
N ASN A 37 -30.96 1.83 -0.72
CA ASN A 37 -30.26 1.27 0.42
C ASN A 37 -28.74 1.32 0.22
N ALA A 38 -28.06 2.26 0.92
CA ALA A 38 -26.63 2.49 0.78
C ALA A 38 -25.77 1.25 1.10
N GLU A 39 -26.11 0.49 2.13
CA GLU A 39 -25.39 -0.71 2.54
C GLU A 39 -25.44 -1.82 1.47
N ALA A 40 -26.62 -2.04 0.88
CA ALA A 40 -26.79 -2.96 -0.24
C ALA A 40 -26.02 -2.52 -1.50
N LEU A 41 -25.97 -1.21 -1.79
CA LEU A 41 -25.14 -0.67 -2.89
C LEU A 41 -23.64 -0.95 -2.66
N ILE A 42 -23.17 -0.82 -1.41
CA ILE A 42 -21.78 -1.08 -1.04
C ILE A 42 -21.45 -2.57 -1.18
N LEU A 43 -22.29 -3.45 -0.65
CA LEU A 43 -22.10 -4.90 -0.77
C LEU A 43 -22.13 -5.35 -2.23
N LEU A 44 -23.04 -4.80 -3.04
CA LEU A 44 -23.05 -5.08 -4.48
C LEU A 44 -21.76 -4.60 -5.16
N ALA A 45 -21.27 -3.41 -4.79
CA ALA A 45 -20.00 -2.89 -5.31
C ALA A 45 -18.80 -3.75 -4.90
N ASP A 46 -18.79 -4.30 -3.69
CA ASP A 46 -17.72 -5.19 -3.20
C ASP A 46 -17.74 -6.56 -3.89
N ALA A 47 -18.92 -7.04 -4.32
CA ALA A 47 -19.07 -8.30 -5.04
C ALA A 47 -18.69 -8.26 -6.54
N VAL A 48 -18.65 -7.07 -7.15
CA VAL A 48 -18.31 -6.90 -8.57
C VAL A 48 -16.85 -6.49 -8.79
N GLU A 49 -16.30 -6.89 -9.94
CA GLU A 49 -14.98 -6.46 -10.40
C GLU A 49 -14.94 -4.94 -10.65
N TYR A 50 -13.72 -4.36 -10.64
CA TYR A 50 -13.50 -2.98 -11.02
C TYR A 50 -14.07 -2.69 -12.41
N SER A 51 -14.96 -1.70 -12.46
CA SER A 51 -15.76 -1.37 -13.63
C SER A 51 -16.50 -0.04 -13.43
N GLU A 52 -17.01 0.53 -14.51
CA GLU A 52 -17.95 1.66 -14.47
C GLU A 52 -19.23 1.34 -13.67
N GLU A 53 -19.68 0.08 -13.61
CA GLU A 53 -20.82 -0.33 -12.76
C GLU A 53 -20.47 -0.13 -11.29
N LYS A 54 -19.31 -0.62 -10.85
CA LYS A 54 -18.82 -0.44 -9.47
C LYS A 54 -18.73 1.04 -9.09
N ILE A 55 -18.19 1.87 -9.99
CA ILE A 55 -18.10 3.32 -9.79
C ILE A 55 -19.50 3.92 -9.61
N THR A 56 -20.44 3.59 -10.50
CA THR A 56 -21.82 4.12 -10.45
C THR A 56 -22.53 3.73 -9.14
N LEU A 57 -22.35 2.49 -8.68
CA LEU A 57 -22.93 2.01 -7.41
C LEU A 57 -22.38 2.80 -6.21
N LEU A 58 -21.05 3.00 -6.18
CA LEU A 58 -20.37 3.71 -5.10
C LEU A 58 -20.68 5.21 -5.11
N GLU A 59 -20.80 5.83 -6.29
CA GLU A 59 -21.25 7.22 -6.40
C GLU A 59 -22.67 7.40 -5.86
N LYS A 60 -23.58 6.47 -6.18
CA LYS A 60 -24.94 6.49 -5.66
C LYS A 60 -24.94 6.36 -4.13
N ALA A 61 -24.20 5.39 -3.58
CA ALA A 61 -24.08 5.20 -2.14
C ALA A 61 -23.48 6.43 -1.45
N ARG A 62 -22.45 7.05 -2.04
CA ARG A 62 -21.84 8.29 -1.56
C ARG A 62 -22.87 9.41 -1.48
N ASP A 63 -23.65 9.61 -2.53
CA ASP A 63 -24.60 10.71 -2.60
C ASP A 63 -25.72 10.58 -1.56
N ILE A 64 -26.23 9.35 -1.34
CA ILE A 64 -27.21 9.05 -0.29
C ILE A 64 -26.62 9.37 1.09
N LEU A 65 -25.43 8.85 1.40
CA LEU A 65 -24.77 9.06 2.70
C LEU A 65 -24.38 10.53 2.91
N ALA A 66 -24.01 11.26 1.85
CA ALA A 66 -23.71 12.69 1.93
C ALA A 66 -24.94 13.52 2.29
N GLU A 67 -26.13 13.17 1.76
CA GLU A 67 -27.39 13.81 2.14
C GLU A 67 -27.73 13.57 3.62
N GLU A 68 -27.53 12.35 4.11
CA GLU A 68 -27.72 12.01 5.53
C GLU A 68 -26.71 12.74 6.44
N MET A 69 -25.50 12.99 5.94
CA MET A 69 -24.41 13.63 6.66
C MET A 69 -24.29 15.14 6.45
N GLU A 70 -25.22 15.79 5.74
CA GLU A 70 -25.11 17.21 5.36
C GLU A 70 -24.78 18.11 6.56
N GLY A 71 -25.40 17.87 7.73
CA GLY A 71 -25.16 18.64 8.95
C GLY A 71 -23.77 18.45 9.56
N VAL A 72 -23.18 17.27 9.40
CA VAL A 72 -21.87 16.89 9.96
C VAL A 72 -20.75 17.36 9.05
N LEU A 73 -20.86 17.14 7.73
CA LEU A 73 -19.84 17.53 6.74
C LEU A 73 -19.58 19.04 6.70
N HIS A 74 -20.60 19.86 7.02
CA HIS A 74 -20.47 21.32 7.07
C HIS A 74 -20.03 21.87 8.43
N SER A 75 -19.85 21.01 9.44
CA SER A 75 -19.43 21.41 10.79
C SER A 75 -17.92 21.29 10.94
N SER A 76 -17.24 22.41 11.17
CA SER A 76 -15.78 22.42 11.42
C SER A 76 -15.36 21.78 12.75
N GLU A 77 -16.31 21.44 13.62
CA GLU A 77 -16.06 20.83 14.93
C GLU A 77 -16.44 19.34 14.97
N ALA A 78 -17.09 18.82 13.93
CA ALA A 78 -17.51 17.43 13.91
C ALA A 78 -16.39 16.52 13.38
N ASN A 79 -16.15 15.42 14.07
CA ASN A 79 -15.27 14.36 13.59
C ASN A 79 -16.10 13.37 12.77
N VAL A 80 -15.90 13.36 11.45
CA VAL A 80 -16.66 12.50 10.52
C VAL A 80 -16.44 11.01 10.85
N LEU A 81 -15.23 10.64 11.31
CA LEU A 81 -14.90 9.24 11.62
C LEU A 81 -15.48 8.75 12.95
N GLU A 82 -15.89 9.66 13.85
CA GLU A 82 -16.55 9.28 15.12
C GLU A 82 -18.06 9.02 14.96
N ASP A 83 -18.64 9.37 13.81
CA ASP A 83 -20.05 9.14 13.48
C ASP A 83 -20.20 7.85 12.66
N GLU A 84 -21.18 7.00 12.99
CA GLU A 84 -21.38 5.71 12.31
C GLU A 84 -21.66 5.87 10.81
N THR A 85 -22.51 6.84 10.44
CA THR A 85 -22.81 7.16 9.04
C THR A 85 -21.61 7.83 8.36
N GLY A 86 -20.85 8.64 9.10
CA GLY A 86 -19.61 9.26 8.60
C GLY A 86 -18.49 8.25 8.33
N MET A 87 -18.32 7.25 9.19
CA MET A 87 -17.40 6.14 8.97
C MET A 87 -17.80 5.35 7.71
N LEU A 88 -19.09 5.07 7.53
CA LEU A 88 -19.60 4.40 6.34
C LEU A 88 -19.37 5.27 5.08
N TYR A 89 -19.62 6.57 5.16
CA TYR A 89 -19.37 7.51 4.08
C TYR A 89 -17.91 7.51 3.64
N VAL A 90 -16.96 7.62 4.57
CA VAL A 90 -15.53 7.55 4.28
C VAL A 90 -15.14 6.18 3.70
N ALA A 91 -15.72 5.10 4.20
CA ALA A 91 -15.50 3.76 3.66
C ALA A 91 -15.99 3.63 2.20
N VAL A 92 -17.05 4.34 1.80
CA VAL A 92 -17.48 4.45 0.39
C VAL A 92 -16.51 5.28 -0.43
N LEU A 93 -16.10 6.45 0.07
CA LEU A 93 -15.13 7.30 -0.63
C LEU A 93 -13.83 6.55 -0.92
N GLN A 94 -13.35 5.76 0.05
CA GLN A 94 -12.14 4.96 -0.11
C GLN A 94 -12.30 3.92 -1.22
N ARG A 95 -13.39 3.14 -1.20
CA ARG A 95 -13.71 2.16 -2.26
C ARG A 95 -13.83 2.82 -3.62
N LEU A 96 -14.50 3.98 -3.68
CA LEU A 96 -14.67 4.75 -4.90
C LEU A 96 -13.32 5.24 -5.43
N GLY A 97 -12.47 5.76 -4.54
CA GLY A 97 -11.12 6.20 -4.89
C GLY A 97 -10.27 5.07 -5.52
N PHE A 98 -10.28 3.88 -4.93
CA PHE A 98 -9.62 2.71 -5.51
C PHE A 98 -10.26 2.27 -6.83
N ALA A 99 -11.59 2.28 -6.94
CA ALA A 99 -12.28 1.91 -8.18
C ALA A 99 -11.97 2.89 -9.34
N LEU A 100 -11.97 4.20 -9.06
CA LEU A 100 -11.56 5.23 -10.00
C LEU A 100 -10.10 5.05 -10.43
N PHE A 101 -9.20 4.79 -9.47
CA PHE A 101 -7.79 4.55 -9.76
C PHE A 101 -7.59 3.32 -10.65
N SER A 102 -8.26 2.20 -10.35
CA SER A 102 -8.20 0.97 -11.14
C SER A 102 -8.71 1.15 -12.58
N GLU A 103 -9.71 2.02 -12.78
CA GLU A 103 -10.23 2.37 -14.11
C GLU A 103 -9.43 3.51 -14.80
N GLY A 104 -8.33 3.96 -14.19
CA GLY A 104 -7.45 5.00 -14.74
C GLY A 104 -7.97 6.43 -14.62
N LYS A 105 -9.03 6.67 -13.84
CA LYS A 105 -9.58 8.00 -13.53
C LYS A 105 -8.78 8.68 -12.42
N ASN A 106 -7.48 8.85 -12.66
CA ASN A 106 -6.49 9.24 -11.66
C ASN A 106 -6.73 10.61 -11.03
N GLU A 107 -7.22 11.59 -11.80
CA GLU A 107 -7.51 12.94 -11.25
C GLU A 107 -8.64 12.89 -10.21
N GLU A 108 -9.71 12.15 -10.50
CA GLU A 108 -10.85 11.98 -9.60
C GLU A 108 -10.46 11.16 -8.35
N ALA A 109 -9.67 10.10 -8.53
CA ALA A 109 -9.12 9.31 -7.42
C ALA A 109 -8.22 10.16 -6.50
N LEU A 110 -7.42 11.07 -7.08
CA LEU A 110 -6.54 11.96 -6.32
C LEU A 110 -7.35 12.96 -5.48
N ASP A 111 -8.43 13.50 -6.03
CA ASP A 111 -9.30 14.44 -5.32
C ASP A 111 -10.02 13.75 -4.15
N LEU A 112 -10.52 12.52 -4.34
CA LEU A 112 -11.09 11.73 -3.25
C LEU A 112 -10.06 11.39 -2.16
N ALA A 113 -8.84 11.01 -2.53
CA ALA A 113 -7.80 10.73 -1.54
C ALA A 113 -7.51 11.95 -0.64
N ARG A 114 -7.51 13.16 -1.23
CA ARG A 114 -7.34 14.42 -0.49
C ARG A 114 -8.56 14.79 0.35
N GLU A 115 -9.75 14.42 -0.10
CA GLU A 115 -10.97 14.61 0.67
C GLU A 115 -10.96 13.72 1.93
N ILE A 116 -10.63 12.44 1.77
CA ILE A 116 -10.57 11.51 2.90
C ILE A 116 -9.49 11.92 3.91
N ASP A 117 -8.29 12.32 3.45
CA ASP A 117 -7.20 12.75 4.35
C ASP A 117 -7.57 14.01 5.19
N GLN A 118 -8.56 14.81 4.77
CA GLN A 118 -9.09 15.91 5.59
C GLN A 118 -9.90 15.42 6.79
N TYR A 119 -10.56 14.26 6.65
CA TYR A 119 -11.33 13.62 7.72
C TYR A 119 -10.47 12.73 8.61
N ASP A 120 -9.28 12.36 8.14
CA ASP A 120 -8.40 11.39 8.78
C ASP A 120 -7.03 11.98 9.17
N PRO A 121 -6.99 12.90 10.16
CA PRO A 121 -5.72 13.47 10.62
C PRO A 121 -4.82 12.45 11.34
N GLU A 122 -5.38 11.33 11.81
CA GLU A 122 -4.66 10.30 12.57
C GLU A 122 -4.12 9.17 11.67
N GLY A 123 -4.58 9.07 10.42
CA GLY A 123 -4.12 8.08 9.45
C GLY A 123 -4.74 6.69 9.62
N GLU A 124 -6.01 6.64 10.05
CA GLU A 124 -6.80 5.43 10.25
C GLU A 124 -7.32 4.82 8.94
N THR A 125 -7.32 5.60 7.86
CA THR A 125 -7.82 5.22 6.53
C THR A 125 -6.66 4.95 5.56
N HIS A 126 -6.98 4.42 4.39
CA HIS A 126 -6.04 4.25 3.28
C HIS A 126 -5.93 5.49 2.39
N ALA A 127 -6.40 6.66 2.83
CA ALA A 127 -6.35 7.90 2.05
C ALA A 127 -4.94 8.23 1.56
N ARG A 128 -3.95 8.17 2.45
CA ARG A 128 -2.54 8.45 2.12
C ARG A 128 -1.95 7.39 1.20
N THR A 129 -2.34 6.13 1.39
CA THR A 129 -1.94 5.04 0.49
C THR A 129 -2.41 5.30 -0.93
N LEU A 130 -3.69 5.64 -1.10
CA LEU A 130 -4.26 6.00 -2.40
C LEU A 130 -3.62 7.28 -2.96
N LEU A 131 -3.48 8.33 -2.15
CA LEU A 131 -2.88 9.62 -2.52
C LEU A 131 -1.50 9.42 -3.16
N TYR A 132 -0.58 8.76 -2.45
CA TYR A 132 0.77 8.53 -2.95
C TYR A 132 0.79 7.60 -4.16
N ARG A 133 -0.02 6.55 -4.18
CA ARG A 133 -0.07 5.62 -5.32
C ARG A 133 -0.54 6.31 -6.60
N VAL A 134 -1.57 7.16 -6.51
CA VAL A 134 -2.11 7.94 -7.62
C VAL A 134 -1.11 9.01 -8.08
N MET A 135 -0.45 9.72 -7.15
CA MET A 135 0.56 10.73 -7.50
C MET A 135 1.75 10.12 -8.26
N LEU A 136 2.18 8.91 -7.89
CA LEU A 136 3.22 8.16 -8.62
C LEU A 136 2.78 7.75 -10.02
N GLU A 137 1.51 7.34 -10.18
CA GLU A 137 0.93 7.00 -11.48
C GLU A 137 0.89 8.22 -12.41
N MET A 138 0.61 9.40 -11.86
CA MET A 138 0.55 10.66 -12.57
C MET A 138 1.92 11.33 -12.78
N ASP A 139 3.02 10.65 -12.44
CA ASP A 139 4.41 11.14 -12.54
C ASP A 139 4.67 12.45 -11.75
N MET A 140 3.92 12.68 -10.68
CA MET A 140 4.00 13.89 -9.84
C MET A 140 5.15 13.81 -8.82
N ASN A 141 6.34 13.41 -9.26
CA ASN A 141 7.46 13.08 -8.37
C ASN A 141 7.88 14.25 -7.47
N SER A 142 7.82 15.50 -7.96
CA SER A 142 8.22 16.67 -7.15
C SER A 142 7.20 16.95 -6.04
N GLU A 143 5.93 16.76 -6.35
CA GLU A 143 4.81 16.93 -5.44
C GLU A 143 4.79 15.81 -4.39
N VAL A 144 5.13 14.57 -4.75
CA VAL A 144 5.29 13.45 -3.79
C VAL A 144 6.31 13.83 -2.71
N LEU A 145 7.46 14.38 -3.11
CA LEU A 145 8.48 14.81 -2.15
C LEU A 145 8.02 15.99 -1.30
N GLN A 146 7.23 16.91 -1.85
CA GLN A 146 6.67 18.02 -1.08
C GLN A 146 5.63 17.55 -0.07
N GLU A 147 4.78 16.60 -0.46
CA GLU A 147 3.74 16.05 0.41
C GLU A 147 4.35 15.27 1.56
N ALA A 148 5.32 14.39 1.26
CA ALA A 148 6.04 13.62 2.27
C ALA A 148 6.85 14.48 3.27
N LEU A 149 7.13 15.75 2.93
CA LEU A 149 7.77 16.70 3.85
C LEU A 149 6.77 17.44 4.75
N LYS A 150 5.51 17.57 4.33
CA LYS A 150 4.44 18.15 5.14
C LYS A 150 3.88 17.13 6.11
N ASP A 151 3.89 15.86 5.72
CA ASP A 151 3.43 14.75 6.53
C ASP A 151 4.18 14.70 7.87
N GLY A 152 3.43 14.93 8.96
CA GLY A 152 3.93 14.79 10.32
C GLY A 152 3.94 13.36 10.84
N VAL A 153 3.28 12.44 10.11
CA VAL A 153 3.15 11.02 10.42
C VAL A 153 3.77 10.22 9.27
N GLU A 154 4.85 9.51 9.55
CA GLU A 154 5.51 8.66 8.55
C GLU A 154 4.68 7.38 8.35
N ASN A 155 4.14 7.19 7.14
CA ASN A 155 3.40 5.99 6.74
C ASN A 155 4.13 5.27 5.59
N LEU A 156 3.81 3.98 5.39
CA LEU A 156 4.47 3.13 4.38
C LEU A 156 4.40 3.71 2.97
N ALA A 157 3.23 4.24 2.58
CA ALA A 157 3.05 4.81 1.25
C ALA A 157 3.96 6.02 1.02
N ALA A 158 4.09 6.91 2.01
CA ALA A 158 4.95 8.09 1.94
C ALA A 158 6.42 7.71 1.77
N VAL A 159 6.94 6.74 2.55
CA VAL A 159 8.37 6.37 2.48
C VAL A 159 8.72 5.66 1.17
N HIS A 160 7.86 4.76 0.68
CA HIS A 160 8.07 4.10 -0.61
C HIS A 160 7.93 5.09 -1.77
N ALA A 161 6.91 5.96 -1.75
CA ALA A 161 6.74 6.98 -2.78
C ALA A 161 7.89 7.98 -2.80
N ARG A 162 8.41 8.38 -1.63
CA ARG A 162 9.60 9.23 -1.50
C ARG A 162 10.82 8.57 -2.15
N ALA A 163 11.01 7.26 -1.94
CA ALA A 163 12.12 6.52 -2.55
C ALA A 163 12.00 6.47 -4.08
N ILE A 164 10.81 6.13 -4.61
CA ILE A 164 10.53 6.10 -6.06
C ILE A 164 10.74 7.50 -6.67
N ALA A 165 10.12 8.53 -6.10
CA ALA A 165 10.18 9.90 -6.62
C ALA A 165 11.61 10.47 -6.58
N ALA A 166 12.35 10.22 -5.50
CA ALA A 166 13.75 10.64 -5.39
C ALA A 166 14.62 10.00 -6.47
N TYR A 167 14.41 8.69 -6.74
CA TYR A 167 15.09 7.99 -7.81
C TYR A 167 14.69 8.53 -9.19
N ARG A 168 13.40 8.67 -9.49
CA ARG A 168 12.94 9.15 -10.80
C ARG A 168 13.44 10.56 -11.13
N LEU A 169 13.57 11.43 -10.13
CA LEU A 169 14.05 12.80 -10.34
C LEU A 169 15.57 12.90 -10.51
N SER A 170 16.35 12.03 -9.86
CA SER A 170 17.80 12.25 -9.70
C SER A 170 18.67 11.02 -9.99
N GLY A 171 18.07 9.88 -10.33
CA GLY A 171 18.74 8.59 -10.44
C GLY A 171 19.28 8.06 -9.11
N PRO A 172 20.21 7.09 -9.15
CA PRO A 172 20.79 6.43 -7.97
C PRO A 172 21.77 7.35 -7.21
N GLY A 173 21.26 8.42 -6.61
CA GLY A 173 22.03 9.33 -5.77
C GLY A 173 21.98 8.97 -4.28
N ARG A 174 22.84 9.63 -3.48
CA ARG A 174 22.83 9.47 -2.01
C ARG A 174 21.46 9.76 -1.38
N ALA A 175 20.73 10.73 -1.91
CA ALA A 175 19.39 11.07 -1.45
C ALA A 175 18.38 9.96 -1.76
N ALA A 176 18.42 9.41 -2.98
CA ALA A 176 17.56 8.29 -3.38
C ALA A 176 17.86 7.04 -2.56
N TYR A 177 19.14 6.71 -2.33
CA TYR A 177 19.52 5.57 -1.48
C TYR A 177 19.09 5.76 -0.02
N ARG A 178 19.20 6.97 0.51
CA ARG A 178 18.69 7.25 1.85
C ARG A 178 17.19 6.97 1.92
N ALA A 179 16.42 7.48 0.97
CA ALA A 179 14.98 7.24 0.91
C ALA A 179 14.65 5.74 0.72
N LEU A 180 15.42 5.01 -0.09
CA LEU A 180 15.28 3.56 -0.24
C LEU A 180 15.48 2.83 1.09
N TRP A 181 16.53 3.18 1.84
CA TRP A 181 16.80 2.55 3.13
C TRP A 181 15.78 2.93 4.20
N ASP A 182 15.24 4.15 4.15
CA ASP A 182 14.10 4.52 5.00
C ASP A 182 12.88 3.63 4.70
N ALA A 183 12.56 3.43 3.42
CA ALA A 183 11.45 2.55 3.01
C ALA A 183 11.67 1.09 3.46
N PHE A 184 12.88 0.55 3.23
CA PHE A 184 13.23 -0.80 3.67
C PHE A 184 13.26 -0.93 5.20
N SER A 185 13.56 0.16 5.92
CA SER A 185 13.53 0.15 7.39
C SER A 185 12.11 0.15 7.94
N ALA A 186 11.15 0.71 7.20
CA ALA A 186 9.77 0.79 7.63
C ALA A 186 9.07 -0.57 7.53
N ALA A 187 9.29 -1.31 6.45
CA ALA A 187 8.80 -2.67 6.25
C ALA A 187 9.80 -3.47 5.38
N PRO A 188 10.70 -4.26 6.02
CA PRO A 188 11.78 -4.92 5.30
C PRO A 188 11.37 -6.02 4.33
N ASP A 189 10.16 -6.58 4.46
CA ASP A 189 9.71 -7.73 3.66
C ASP A 189 8.99 -7.31 2.38
N ILE A 190 8.38 -6.12 2.35
CA ILE A 190 7.77 -5.49 1.16
C ILE A 190 8.63 -5.57 -0.11
N PRO A 191 9.93 -5.17 -0.13
CA PRO A 191 10.73 -5.29 -1.34
C PRO A 191 10.91 -6.74 -1.84
N PHE A 192 10.82 -7.74 -0.95
CA PHE A 192 10.92 -9.15 -1.34
C PHE A 192 9.60 -9.69 -1.87
N TYR A 193 8.45 -9.21 -1.38
CA TYR A 193 7.14 -9.48 -1.97
C TYR A 193 7.02 -8.87 -3.37
N ILE A 194 7.36 -7.57 -3.53
CA ILE A 194 7.35 -6.87 -4.84
C ILE A 194 8.20 -7.61 -5.89
N LEU A 195 9.35 -8.15 -5.48
CA LEU A 195 10.27 -8.85 -6.39
C LEU A 195 9.98 -10.34 -6.56
N GLY A 196 8.95 -10.86 -5.88
CA GLY A 196 8.59 -12.28 -5.90
C GLY A 196 9.64 -13.20 -5.28
N PHE A 197 10.50 -12.68 -4.40
CA PHE A 197 11.45 -13.48 -3.61
C PHE A 197 10.79 -14.14 -2.40
N MET A 198 9.68 -13.56 -1.92
CA MET A 198 8.79 -14.15 -0.92
C MET A 198 7.43 -14.42 -1.56
N THR A 199 6.77 -15.47 -1.09
CA THR A 199 5.40 -15.83 -1.49
C THR A 199 4.41 -15.16 -0.57
N GLU A 200 3.14 -15.09 -0.98
CA GLU A 200 2.02 -14.75 -0.12
C GLU A 200 2.12 -15.42 1.27
N PRO A 201 1.97 -14.65 2.37
CA PRO A 201 2.00 -15.20 3.72
C PRO A 201 0.77 -16.06 3.98
N ASP A 202 0.88 -17.00 4.93
CA ASP A 202 -0.29 -17.74 5.42
C ASP A 202 -1.19 -16.80 6.24
N ASP A 203 -2.53 -16.98 6.21
CA ASP A 203 -3.57 -16.16 6.88
C ASP A 203 -3.45 -16.05 8.43
N SER A 204 -2.35 -16.51 9.03
CA SER A 204 -2.10 -16.53 10.46
C SER A 204 -1.52 -15.23 11.03
N SER A 205 -1.08 -14.31 10.18
CA SER A 205 -0.43 -13.05 10.58
C SER A 205 -1.05 -11.86 9.84
N GLU A 206 -1.86 -11.06 10.55
CA GLU A 206 -2.51 -9.86 10.01
C GLU A 206 -1.46 -8.85 9.50
N ASP A 207 -0.42 -8.57 10.30
CA ASP A 207 0.66 -7.64 9.94
C ASP A 207 1.40 -8.06 8.65
N GLU A 208 1.70 -9.36 8.48
CA GLU A 208 2.36 -9.85 7.26
C GLU A 208 1.44 -9.74 6.03
N PHE A 209 0.14 -9.95 6.21
CA PHE A 209 -0.85 -9.83 5.15
C PHE A 209 -1.05 -8.36 4.73
N GLU A 210 -1.01 -7.41 5.68
CA GLU A 210 -1.01 -5.98 5.38
C GLU A 210 0.21 -5.55 4.55
N GLU A 211 1.42 -5.98 4.92
CA GLU A 211 2.64 -5.73 4.14
C GLU A 211 2.56 -6.33 2.74
N TYR A 212 2.03 -7.54 2.61
CA TYR A 212 1.82 -8.19 1.31
C TYR A 212 0.81 -7.44 0.44
N ASN A 213 -0.34 -7.03 0.98
CA ASN A 213 -1.33 -6.25 0.25
C ASN A 213 -0.78 -4.89 -0.20
N PHE A 214 0.02 -4.24 0.65
CA PHE A 214 0.74 -3.03 0.26
C PHE A 214 1.69 -3.31 -0.91
N ALA A 215 2.47 -4.39 -0.82
CA ALA A 215 3.42 -4.78 -1.86
C ALA A 215 2.72 -5.00 -3.20
N VAL A 216 1.57 -5.69 -3.21
CA VAL A 216 0.74 -5.89 -4.42
C VAL A 216 0.28 -4.56 -5.02
N LEU A 217 -0.21 -3.63 -4.20
CA LEU A 217 -0.66 -2.31 -4.67
C LEU A 217 0.48 -1.45 -5.24
N PHE A 218 1.68 -1.57 -4.67
CA PHE A 218 2.86 -0.78 -5.05
C PHE A 218 3.79 -1.45 -6.06
N GLU A 219 3.57 -2.72 -6.40
CA GLU A 219 4.41 -3.49 -7.33
C GLU A 219 4.58 -2.74 -8.66
N ASP A 220 3.46 -2.32 -9.25
CA ASP A 220 3.45 -1.56 -10.50
C ASP A 220 4.22 -0.25 -10.38
N ALA A 221 4.10 0.46 -9.25
CA ALA A 221 4.80 1.73 -9.03
C ALA A 221 6.33 1.54 -8.99
N TRP A 222 6.80 0.45 -8.38
CA TRP A 222 8.21 0.06 -8.37
C TRP A 222 8.69 -0.55 -9.69
N SER A 223 7.77 -1.01 -10.53
CA SER A 223 8.06 -1.67 -11.79
C SER A 223 7.73 -0.90 -13.07
N MET A 224 7.32 0.37 -12.94
CA MET A 224 7.00 1.24 -14.09
C MET A 224 8.17 1.39 -15.08
N ASP A 225 9.42 1.25 -14.64
CA ASP A 225 10.57 1.24 -15.53
C ASP A 225 11.67 0.23 -15.11
N ASN A 226 12.40 -0.26 -16.12
CA ASN A 226 13.40 -1.31 -15.94
C ASN A 226 14.56 -0.91 -15.02
N GLU A 227 14.92 0.37 -14.96
CA GLU A 227 16.05 0.83 -14.15
C GLU A 227 15.63 0.95 -12.68
N LEU A 228 14.40 1.37 -12.40
CA LEU A 228 13.80 1.36 -11.06
C LEU A 228 13.69 -0.07 -10.51
N VAL A 229 13.22 -1.05 -11.31
CA VAL A 229 13.17 -2.47 -10.89
C VAL A 229 14.57 -2.99 -10.58
N LYS A 230 15.54 -2.74 -11.47
CA LYS A 230 16.94 -3.14 -11.21
C LYS A 230 17.47 -2.48 -9.95
N TRP A 231 17.10 -1.23 -9.69
CA TRP A 231 17.55 -0.47 -8.54
C TRP A 231 17.00 -1.03 -7.23
N ILE A 232 15.69 -1.30 -7.11
CA ILE A 232 15.13 -1.96 -5.93
C ILE A 232 15.66 -3.40 -5.80
N THR A 233 15.87 -4.12 -6.90
CA THR A 233 16.47 -5.47 -6.87
C THR A 233 17.87 -5.44 -6.29
N ARG A 234 18.71 -4.46 -6.68
CA ARG A 234 20.04 -4.28 -6.09
C ARG A 234 19.96 -4.07 -4.57
N GLY A 235 19.00 -3.26 -4.12
CA GLY A 235 18.74 -3.05 -2.69
C GLY A 235 18.33 -4.34 -1.96
N ALA A 236 17.37 -5.07 -2.51
CA ALA A 236 16.84 -6.30 -1.92
C ALA A 236 17.88 -7.41 -1.87
N ILE A 237 18.68 -7.58 -2.92
CA ILE A 237 19.77 -8.57 -2.96
C ILE A 237 20.85 -8.24 -1.94
N LEU A 238 21.26 -6.96 -1.84
CA LEU A 238 22.22 -6.53 -0.83
C LEU A 238 21.71 -6.82 0.59
N LEU A 239 20.47 -6.41 0.89
CA LEU A 239 19.87 -6.65 2.21
C LEU A 239 19.73 -8.15 2.48
N GLY A 240 19.18 -8.90 1.54
CA GLY A 240 18.86 -10.32 1.72
C GLY A 240 20.10 -11.20 1.90
N LEU A 241 21.19 -10.90 1.19
CA LEU A 241 22.47 -11.60 1.38
C LEU A 241 23.13 -11.19 2.70
N THR A 242 23.15 -9.89 3.02
CA THR A 242 23.81 -9.39 4.25
C THR A 242 23.10 -9.87 5.52
N ALA A 243 21.77 -9.78 5.57
CA ALA A 243 20.97 -10.17 6.74
C ALA A 243 20.58 -11.66 6.76
N GLY A 244 20.90 -12.42 5.70
CA GLY A 244 20.56 -13.84 5.58
C GLY A 244 19.05 -14.08 5.50
N LEU A 245 18.37 -13.34 4.62
CA LEU A 245 16.92 -13.41 4.40
C LEU A 245 16.54 -14.44 3.33
N PHE A 246 17.50 -14.89 2.53
CA PHE A 246 17.27 -15.96 1.56
C PHE A 246 17.46 -17.34 2.19
N PRO A 247 16.68 -18.36 1.75
CA PRO A 247 16.98 -19.75 2.07
C PRO A 247 18.42 -20.13 1.68
N GLU A 248 19.07 -20.99 2.47
CA GLU A 248 20.48 -21.37 2.28
C GLU A 248 20.75 -21.89 0.85
N GLU A 249 19.82 -22.65 0.29
CA GLU A 249 19.91 -23.19 -1.07
C GLU A 249 19.85 -22.15 -2.19
N ASN A 250 19.43 -20.92 -1.88
CA ASN A 250 19.30 -19.82 -2.84
C ASN A 250 20.45 -18.81 -2.73
N VAL A 251 21.28 -18.85 -1.68
CA VAL A 251 22.37 -17.89 -1.47
C VAL A 251 23.34 -17.84 -2.66
N GLU A 252 23.77 -18.99 -3.19
CA GLU A 252 24.67 -19.04 -4.36
C GLU A 252 24.05 -18.40 -5.60
N LYS A 253 22.75 -18.61 -5.84
CA LYS A 253 22.02 -18.00 -6.96
C LYS A 253 21.93 -16.49 -6.80
N MET A 254 21.70 -16.01 -5.57
CA MET A 254 21.63 -14.58 -5.27
C MET A 254 22.99 -13.89 -5.40
N MET A 255 24.09 -14.58 -5.07
CA MET A 255 25.44 -14.08 -5.37
C MET A 255 25.71 -13.97 -6.88
N ILE A 256 25.26 -14.93 -7.69
CA ILE A 256 25.35 -14.84 -9.16
C ILE A 256 24.52 -13.65 -9.68
N LEU A 257 23.33 -13.43 -9.11
CA LEU A 257 22.50 -12.28 -9.47
C LEU A 257 23.16 -10.96 -9.03
N ALA A 258 23.80 -10.91 -7.87
CA ALA A 258 24.57 -9.74 -7.41
C ALA A 258 25.71 -9.39 -8.38
N ASP A 259 26.41 -10.38 -8.92
CA ASP A 259 27.43 -10.17 -9.97
C ASP A 259 26.82 -9.61 -11.26
N ALA A 260 25.71 -10.20 -11.73
CA ALA A 260 24.99 -9.72 -12.91
C ALA A 260 24.41 -8.30 -12.75
N LEU A 261 24.11 -7.88 -11.53
CA LEU A 261 23.64 -6.54 -11.18
C LEU A 261 24.79 -5.55 -10.90
N GLU A 262 26.04 -6.01 -10.99
CA GLU A 262 27.27 -5.23 -10.73
C GLU A 262 27.36 -4.73 -9.28
N ILE A 263 26.89 -5.54 -8.32
CA ILE A 263 26.91 -5.21 -6.89
C ILE A 263 27.65 -6.23 -6.00
N ALA A 264 28.23 -7.29 -6.56
CA ALA A 264 28.90 -8.34 -5.79
C ALA A 264 29.95 -7.80 -4.80
N ASP A 265 30.82 -6.88 -5.24
CA ASP A 265 31.84 -6.27 -4.37
C ASP A 265 31.23 -5.55 -3.15
N PHE A 266 30.09 -4.88 -3.34
CA PHE A 266 29.40 -4.19 -2.24
C PHE A 266 28.75 -5.17 -1.27
N VAL A 267 28.19 -6.26 -1.80
CA VAL A 267 27.61 -7.35 -0.99
C VAL A 267 28.70 -8.00 -0.14
N GLU A 268 29.85 -8.34 -0.74
CA GLU A 268 30.97 -8.94 -0.02
C GLU A 268 31.50 -8.00 1.08
N ASP A 269 31.68 -6.71 0.79
CA ASP A 269 32.09 -5.71 1.79
C ASP A 269 31.07 -5.59 2.95
N ALA A 270 29.78 -5.61 2.63
CA ALA A 270 28.71 -5.59 3.64
C ALA A 270 28.74 -6.85 4.53
N MET A 271 28.78 -8.04 3.92
CA MET A 271 28.83 -9.33 4.62
C MET A 271 30.05 -9.41 5.54
N VAL A 272 31.24 -9.06 5.04
CA VAL A 272 32.48 -9.03 5.85
C VAL A 272 32.34 -8.11 7.06
N LYS A 273 31.74 -6.93 6.88
CA LYS A 273 31.54 -5.97 7.99
C LYS A 273 30.62 -6.53 9.06
N VAL A 274 29.49 -7.14 8.69
CA VAL A 274 28.55 -7.69 9.67
C VAL A 274 29.07 -8.97 10.33
N GLU A 275 29.69 -9.88 9.57
CA GLU A 275 30.25 -11.15 10.08
C GLU A 275 31.50 -10.95 10.96
N SER A 276 32.20 -9.82 10.82
CA SER A 276 33.31 -9.47 11.72
C SER A 276 32.86 -9.15 13.15
N ARG A 277 31.54 -8.98 13.38
CA ARG A 277 30.99 -8.73 14.71
C ARG A 277 30.78 -10.05 15.44
N ASP A 278 31.31 -10.14 16.66
CA ASP A 278 31.19 -11.32 17.51
C ASP A 278 29.73 -11.68 17.87
N ASP A 279 28.81 -10.71 17.83
CA ASP A 279 27.39 -10.88 18.18
C ASP A 279 26.50 -11.28 16.99
N TRP A 280 26.99 -11.17 15.74
CA TRP A 280 26.14 -11.25 14.54
C TRP A 280 25.32 -12.53 14.43
N GLY A 281 25.97 -13.68 14.64
CA GLY A 281 25.31 -14.99 14.55
C GLY A 281 24.31 -15.27 15.67
N ALA A 282 24.28 -14.44 16.73
CA ALA A 282 23.34 -14.56 17.83
C ALA A 282 22.11 -13.64 17.67
N LEU A 283 22.14 -12.69 16.72
CA LEU A 283 21.05 -11.78 16.46
C LEU A 283 19.87 -12.49 15.78
N SER A 284 18.66 -12.12 16.15
CA SER A 284 17.44 -12.53 15.46
C SER A 284 17.41 -12.01 14.02
N ARG A 285 16.50 -12.54 13.19
CA ARG A 285 16.25 -12.03 11.82
C ARG A 285 16.00 -10.52 11.85
N TYR A 286 15.08 -10.07 12.70
CA TYR A 286 14.72 -8.66 12.85
C TYR A 286 15.92 -7.78 13.22
N GLU A 287 16.73 -8.21 14.18
CA GLU A 287 17.94 -7.47 14.60
C GLU A 287 18.98 -7.41 13.48
N ARG A 288 19.23 -8.52 12.77
CA ARG A 288 20.15 -8.55 11.62
C ARG A 288 19.69 -7.61 10.51
N THR A 289 18.41 -7.63 10.16
CA THR A 289 17.82 -6.72 9.17
C THR A 289 18.04 -5.26 9.55
N GLY A 290 17.68 -4.88 10.79
CA GLY A 290 17.85 -3.50 11.27
C GLY A 290 19.31 -3.05 11.29
N GLU A 291 20.23 -3.91 11.73
CA GLU A 291 21.67 -3.59 11.76
C GLU A 291 22.29 -3.49 10.36
N ALA A 292 21.85 -4.32 9.41
CA ALA A 292 22.25 -4.23 8.00
C ALA A 292 21.79 -2.91 7.37
N ILE A 293 20.52 -2.51 7.57
CA ILE A 293 19.99 -1.25 7.05
C ILE A 293 20.72 -0.04 7.65
N LYS A 294 21.04 -0.07 8.95
CA LYS A 294 21.87 0.97 9.60
C LYS A 294 23.25 1.06 8.97
N LEU A 295 23.88 -0.07 8.66
CA LEU A 295 25.18 -0.12 7.97
C LEU A 295 25.08 0.57 6.60
N PHE A 296 24.04 0.24 5.82
CA PHE A 296 23.85 0.80 4.47
C PHE A 296 23.59 2.30 4.50
N SER A 297 22.76 2.75 5.46
CA SER A 297 22.42 4.16 5.67
C SER A 297 23.61 5.03 6.06
N ALA A 298 24.63 4.45 6.71
CA ALA A 298 25.83 5.14 7.14
C ALA A 298 26.93 5.21 6.05
N GLY A 299 26.78 4.46 4.95
CA GLY A 299 27.82 4.27 3.94
C GLY A 299 27.32 4.41 2.51
N VAL A 300 28.11 3.87 1.58
CA VAL A 300 27.74 3.71 0.17
C VAL A 300 27.96 2.25 -0.16
N PHE A 301 26.86 1.50 -0.23
CA PHE A 301 26.88 0.07 -0.48
C PHE A 301 26.18 -0.31 -1.79
N LEU A 302 25.93 0.68 -2.66
CA LEU A 302 25.40 0.50 -4.00
C LEU A 302 26.01 1.56 -4.94
N PRO A 303 26.06 1.31 -6.27
CA PRO A 303 26.62 2.24 -7.24
C PRO A 303 25.91 3.60 -7.23
N LEU A 304 26.68 4.70 -7.15
CA LEU A 304 26.13 6.07 -7.17
C LEU A 304 25.94 6.65 -8.59
N GLU A 305 26.25 5.87 -9.63
CA GLU A 305 26.18 6.26 -11.04
C GLU A 305 25.49 5.15 -11.84
N GLY A 306 24.55 5.54 -12.71
CA GLY A 306 23.99 4.74 -13.80
C GLY A 306 24.12 5.54 -15.09
#